data_AF-A0AAU5E895-F1
#
_entry.id   AF-A0AAU5E895-F1
#
_cell.length_a   1.000
_cell.length_b   1.000
_cell.length_c   1.000
_cell.angle_alpha   90.00
_cell.angle_beta   90.00
_cell.angle_gamma   90.00
#
_symmetry.space_group_name_H-M   'P 1'
#
loop_
_entity.id
_entity.type
_entity.pdbx_description
1 polymer ?
#
loop_
_entity_poly.entity_id
_entity_poly.type
_entity_poly.pdbx_seq_one_letter_code
_entity_poly.pdbx_strand_id
1 'polypeptide(L)'
;MEQTALRPKPMPGQEPGDGTRPGGPRHPHAARRRGRRLITLLFSVFVGTVLVLSGVGLGTVGATVIGMSKLAEMQRQAARQPAPTAPSSGKPASSVSPTPTPSSRAAAATLGVEAVDADKAGALIVGVHMPGPGYTAGLIRGDVLLTFDGDRVDSAADLARAVARAHPGDEVTITVRHHSGGFQQFTVVPGYVL
;
A
#
# COMPACT_ATOMS: atom_id res chain seq x y z
N MET A 1 86.14 18.01 52.77
CA MET A 1 85.10 17.52 53.70
C MET A 1 84.05 18.62 53.68
N GLU A 2 82.85 18.49 53.13
CA GLU A 2 81.84 17.44 53.28
C GLU A 2 80.94 17.34 52.02
N GLN A 3 80.36 16.14 51.82
CA GLN A 3 79.27 15.88 50.89
C GLN A 3 77.93 16.22 51.55
N THR A 4 76.93 16.69 50.79
CA THR A 4 75.48 16.43 50.97
C THR A 4 74.74 17.11 49.79
N ALA A 5 74.34 16.44 48.71
CA ALA A 5 73.18 15.56 48.51
C ALA A 5 72.01 16.25 47.76
N LEU A 6 71.38 15.46 46.87
CA LEU A 6 70.00 15.55 46.34
C LEU A 6 69.59 16.62 45.28
N ARG A 7 69.32 16.06 44.09
CA ARG A 7 68.02 16.01 43.36
C ARG A 7 67.60 17.23 42.50
N PRO A 8 67.00 17.00 41.30
CA PRO A 8 66.95 17.99 40.23
C PRO A 8 65.88 19.08 40.37
N LYS A 9 66.19 20.16 39.65
CA LYS A 9 65.48 21.40 39.37
C LYS A 9 63.96 21.24 39.11
N PRO A 10 63.07 21.84 39.93
CA PRO A 10 61.72 22.15 39.50
C PRO A 10 61.77 23.35 38.53
N MET A 11 61.07 23.26 37.40
CA MET A 11 60.73 24.44 36.64
C MET A 11 59.31 24.95 36.98
N PRO A 12 59.15 26.28 37.01
CA PRO A 12 58.01 27.03 37.56
C PRO A 12 56.91 27.17 36.48
N GLY A 13 55.64 27.36 36.80
CA GLY A 13 55.12 28.41 37.68
C GLY A 13 54.71 29.61 36.84
N GLN A 14 53.45 29.62 36.38
CA GLN A 14 52.67 30.86 36.24
C GLN A 14 51.18 30.56 36.42
N GLU A 15 50.76 30.44 37.70
CA GLU A 15 49.97 31.42 38.48
C GLU A 15 48.67 32.05 37.87
N PRO A 16 47.75 32.57 38.71
CA PRO A 16 46.36 32.09 38.79
C PRO A 16 45.31 33.24 38.79
N GLY A 17 44.05 32.90 39.06
CA GLY A 17 42.95 33.85 39.38
C GLY A 17 41.65 33.37 38.72
N ASP A 18 40.49 33.27 39.35
CA ASP A 18 39.94 33.71 40.63
C ASP A 18 38.86 32.65 40.99
N GLY A 19 38.67 32.25 42.24
CA GLY A 19 37.98 33.07 43.24
C GLY A 19 36.50 32.64 43.37
N THR A 20 36.22 31.86 44.42
CA THR A 20 34.99 31.95 45.25
C THR A 20 33.73 31.13 44.88
N ARG A 21 33.70 29.92 45.50
CA ARG A 21 32.63 29.35 46.37
C ARG A 21 31.41 28.59 45.78
N PRO A 22 30.83 27.67 46.60
CA PRO A 22 30.17 26.44 46.15
C PRO A 22 28.64 26.51 46.20
N GLY A 23 27.96 25.75 45.35
CA GLY A 23 26.50 25.67 45.32
C GLY A 23 25.98 24.27 45.00
N GLY A 24 25.72 23.50 46.08
CA GLY A 24 24.57 22.60 46.30
C GLY A 24 24.19 21.50 45.29
N PRO A 25 23.81 20.29 45.76
CA PRO A 25 23.34 19.21 44.89
C PRO A 25 21.95 19.53 44.35
N ARG A 26 21.77 19.51 43.01
CA ARG A 26 20.45 19.66 42.39
C ARG A 26 19.79 18.29 42.18
N HIS A 27 18.62 18.18 42.81
CA HIS A 27 17.66 17.09 42.82
C HIS A 27 17.10 16.69 41.43
N PRO A 28 16.45 15.50 41.34
CA PRO A 28 16.15 14.82 40.08
C PRO A 28 14.90 15.33 39.36
N HIS A 29 14.95 15.33 38.02
CA HIS A 29 13.82 15.63 37.13
C HIS A 29 12.84 14.45 37.06
N ALA A 30 11.90 14.37 38.00
CA ALA A 30 10.70 13.55 37.90
C ALA A 30 9.52 14.39 37.39
N ALA A 31 9.42 14.62 36.07
CA ALA A 31 8.27 15.30 35.48
C ALA A 31 8.02 14.89 34.03
N ARG A 32 7.70 13.61 33.78
CA ARG A 32 7.21 13.18 32.45
C ARG A 32 6.24 12.00 32.46
N ARG A 33 5.37 11.90 33.48
CA ARG A 33 4.38 10.81 33.59
C ARG A 33 2.91 11.21 33.45
N ARG A 34 2.57 12.51 33.42
CA ARG A 34 1.17 12.98 33.30
C ARG A 34 0.65 13.05 31.86
N GLY A 35 1.51 13.24 30.86
CA GLY A 35 1.09 13.36 29.45
C GLY A 35 0.51 12.08 28.86
N ARG A 36 0.99 10.90 29.28
CA ARG A 36 0.53 9.62 28.73
C ARG A 36 -0.95 9.36 29.01
N ARG A 37 -1.44 9.66 30.22
CA ARG A 37 -2.85 9.42 30.59
C ARG A 37 -3.81 10.33 29.82
N LEU A 38 -3.40 11.57 29.56
CA LEU A 38 -4.17 12.54 28.79
C LEU A 38 -4.23 12.14 27.31
N ILE A 39 -3.11 11.65 26.77
CA ILE A 39 -3.06 11.07 25.42
C ILE A 39 -3.98 9.83 25.33
N THR A 40 -3.99 8.95 26.33
CA THR A 40 -4.89 7.77 26.32
C THR A 40 -6.36 8.17 26.35
N LEU A 41 -6.73 9.16 27.16
CA LEU A 41 -8.11 9.67 27.22
C LEU A 41 -8.54 10.35 25.92
N LEU A 42 -7.65 11.15 25.32
CA LEU A 42 -7.92 11.79 24.03
C LEU A 42 -8.07 10.75 22.92
N PHE A 43 -7.23 9.71 22.92
CA PHE A 43 -7.31 8.63 21.94
C PHE A 43 -8.59 7.81 22.13
N SER A 44 -9.03 7.52 23.36
CA SER A 44 -10.29 6.80 23.60
C SER A 44 -11.52 7.59 23.18
N VAL A 45 -11.53 8.91 23.42
CA VAL A 45 -12.61 9.79 22.96
C VAL A 45 -12.64 9.84 21.44
N PHE A 46 -11.47 9.99 20.79
CA PHE A 46 -11.34 10.03 19.34
C PHE A 46 -11.78 8.71 18.68
N VAL A 47 -11.36 7.56 19.21
CA VAL A 47 -11.80 6.26 18.69
C VAL A 47 -13.30 6.08 18.89
N GLY A 48 -13.85 6.46 20.05
CA GLY A 48 -15.29 6.40 20.31
C GLY A 48 -16.11 7.27 19.36
N THR A 49 -15.70 8.51 19.10
CA THR A 49 -16.39 9.39 18.15
C THR A 49 -16.26 8.89 16.71
N VAL A 50 -15.10 8.38 16.30
CA VAL A 50 -14.91 7.78 14.97
C VAL A 50 -15.80 6.54 14.78
N LEU A 51 -15.99 5.72 15.83
CA LEU A 51 -16.82 4.52 15.76
C LEU A 51 -18.32 4.85 15.69
N VAL A 52 -18.74 5.92 16.38
CA VAL A 52 -20.12 6.45 16.29
C VAL A 52 -20.36 7.13 14.92
N LEU A 53 -19.40 7.91 14.41
CA LEU A 53 -19.50 8.57 13.11
C LEU A 53 -19.37 7.60 11.93
N SER A 54 -18.59 6.53 12.08
CA SER A 54 -18.46 5.46 11.08
C SER A 54 -19.71 4.59 10.98
N GLY A 55 -20.71 4.81 11.84
CA GLY A 55 -22.01 4.15 11.68
C GLY A 55 -21.86 2.65 11.53
N VAL A 56 -21.28 1.99 12.55
CA VAL A 56 -21.37 0.53 12.66
C VAL A 56 -22.84 0.18 12.92
N GLY A 57 -23.60 0.19 11.83
CA GLY A 57 -24.95 -0.32 11.71
C GLY A 57 -24.90 -1.83 11.86
N LEU A 58 -24.85 -2.28 13.11
CA LEU A 58 -25.09 -3.67 13.45
C LEU A 58 -26.59 -3.94 13.30
N GLY A 59 -27.07 -4.10 12.07
CA GLY A 59 -28.44 -4.59 11.83
C GLY A 59 -29.16 -4.03 10.61
N THR A 60 -28.79 -4.47 9.40
CA THR A 60 -29.74 -4.73 8.29
C THR A 60 -29.18 -5.85 7.40
N VAL A 61 -29.03 -7.04 7.98
CA VAL A 61 -28.93 -8.27 7.19
C VAL A 61 -30.33 -8.54 6.61
N GLY A 62 -30.42 -8.57 5.28
CA GLY A 62 -31.52 -9.21 4.57
C GLY A 62 -32.60 -8.26 4.06
N ALA A 63 -32.53 -7.88 2.78
CA ALA A 63 -33.67 -7.80 1.85
C ALA A 63 -33.27 -7.08 0.55
N THR A 64 -32.47 -7.71 -0.33
CA THR A 64 -32.46 -7.37 -1.77
C THR A 64 -32.00 -8.57 -2.61
N VAL A 65 -32.65 -9.73 -2.42
CA VAL A 65 -32.69 -10.81 -3.42
C VAL A 65 -34.12 -10.89 -3.95
N ILE A 66 -34.55 -9.90 -4.74
CA ILE A 66 -35.79 -9.96 -5.51
C ILE A 66 -35.56 -9.23 -6.84
N GLY A 67 -35.50 -10.00 -7.93
CA GLY A 67 -35.91 -9.49 -9.24
C GLY A 67 -34.91 -9.58 -10.39
N MET A 68 -34.47 -10.78 -10.81
CA MET A 68 -33.87 -10.97 -12.15
C MET A 68 -34.30 -12.25 -12.89
N SER A 69 -35.45 -12.86 -12.55
CA SER A 69 -35.90 -14.14 -13.14
C SER A 69 -36.87 -14.01 -14.33
N LYS A 70 -37.01 -12.84 -14.97
CA LYS A 70 -37.98 -12.66 -16.08
C LYS A 70 -37.38 -12.59 -17.49
N LEU A 71 -36.09 -12.91 -17.67
CA LEU A 71 -35.44 -12.92 -18.99
C LEU A 71 -35.25 -14.31 -19.60
N ALA A 72 -35.49 -15.39 -18.84
CA ALA A 72 -35.34 -16.77 -19.33
C ALA A 72 -36.53 -17.29 -20.15
N GLU A 73 -37.64 -16.53 -20.22
CA GLU A 73 -38.90 -17.03 -20.80
C GLU A 73 -39.16 -16.56 -22.25
N MET A 74 -38.39 -15.60 -22.76
CA MET A 74 -38.51 -15.12 -24.15
C MET A 74 -37.85 -16.05 -25.18
N GLN A 75 -36.97 -16.97 -24.76
CA GLN A 75 -36.23 -17.82 -25.70
C GLN A 75 -37.03 -19.06 -26.17
N ARG A 76 -38.15 -19.39 -25.52
CA ARG A 76 -38.96 -20.57 -25.85
C ARG A 76 -40.10 -20.34 -26.86
N GLN A 77 -40.36 -19.10 -27.27
CA GLN A 77 -41.43 -18.78 -28.24
C GLN A 77 -40.97 -18.70 -29.70
N ALA A 78 -39.67 -18.78 -29.99
CA ALA A 78 -39.17 -18.85 -31.37
C ALA A 78 -39.18 -20.29 -31.95
N ALA A 79 -39.56 -21.30 -31.17
CA ALA A 79 -39.50 -22.72 -31.54
C ALA A 79 -40.79 -23.26 -32.23
N ARG A 80 -41.59 -22.39 -32.88
CA ARG A 80 -42.76 -22.82 -33.66
C ARG A 80 -42.86 -22.08 -34.99
N GLN A 81 -42.02 -22.45 -35.94
CA GLN A 81 -42.33 -22.31 -37.37
C GLN A 81 -41.84 -23.55 -38.12
N PRO A 82 -42.74 -24.37 -38.71
CA PRO A 82 -42.36 -25.42 -39.64
C PRO A 82 -42.02 -24.81 -41.01
N ALA A 83 -40.90 -25.24 -41.57
CA ALA A 83 -40.40 -24.86 -42.88
C ALA A 83 -41.18 -25.53 -44.03
N PRO A 84 -41.19 -24.92 -45.24
CA PRO A 84 -41.28 -25.65 -46.50
C PRO A 84 -39.97 -25.57 -47.31
N THR A 85 -39.52 -26.76 -47.74
CA THR A 85 -38.86 -27.14 -49.02
C THR A 85 -37.75 -26.28 -49.66
N ALA A 86 -36.58 -26.94 -49.79
CA ALA A 86 -35.30 -26.70 -50.51
C ALA A 86 -35.37 -26.28 -52.02
N PRO A 87 -34.26 -26.23 -52.84
CA PRO A 87 -32.80 -25.99 -52.62
C PRO A 87 -32.15 -25.01 -53.65
N SER A 88 -30.91 -24.52 -53.41
CA SER A 88 -29.81 -24.36 -54.41
C SER A 88 -28.52 -23.88 -53.70
N SER A 89 -27.47 -24.71 -53.62
CA SER A 89 -26.32 -24.82 -54.54
C SER A 89 -25.26 -23.73 -54.38
N GLY A 90 -24.16 -24.06 -53.70
CA GLY A 90 -22.92 -23.24 -53.68
C GLY A 90 -21.88 -23.65 -52.62
N LYS A 91 -21.08 -24.68 -52.91
CA LYS A 91 -19.79 -25.06 -52.26
C LYS A 91 -18.65 -24.31 -53.00
N PRO A 92 -17.35 -24.17 -52.56
CA PRO A 92 -16.63 -24.74 -51.40
C PRO A 92 -15.72 -23.76 -50.59
N ALA A 93 -15.19 -24.32 -49.50
CA ALA A 93 -13.83 -24.12 -48.95
C ALA A 93 -13.43 -22.74 -48.41
N SER A 94 -13.20 -22.70 -47.09
CA SER A 94 -11.83 -22.60 -46.57
C SER A 94 -11.80 -22.95 -45.08
N SER A 95 -11.15 -24.05 -44.80
CA SER A 95 -10.57 -24.45 -43.53
C SER A 95 -9.58 -23.41 -43.04
N VAL A 96 -9.83 -22.78 -41.89
CA VAL A 96 -8.77 -22.32 -40.97
C VAL A 96 -9.31 -22.43 -39.55
N SER A 97 -9.04 -23.56 -38.90
CA SER A 97 -8.80 -23.53 -37.45
C SER A 97 -7.56 -22.68 -37.21
N PRO A 98 -7.58 -21.84 -36.17
CA PRO A 98 -6.87 -22.29 -35.00
C PRO A 98 -7.81 -22.31 -33.81
N THR A 99 -7.81 -23.43 -33.11
CA THR A 99 -8.06 -23.43 -31.67
C THR A 99 -7.02 -22.48 -31.06
N PRO A 100 -7.37 -21.29 -30.52
CA PRO A 100 -6.54 -20.79 -29.45
C PRO A 100 -6.80 -21.77 -28.32
N THR A 101 -5.86 -22.68 -28.06
CA THR A 101 -5.71 -23.16 -26.70
C THR A 101 -5.57 -21.88 -25.89
N PRO A 102 -6.49 -21.52 -24.97
CA PRO A 102 -6.18 -20.49 -24.01
C PRO A 102 -5.05 -21.09 -23.18
N SER A 103 -3.82 -20.82 -23.62
CA SER A 103 -2.63 -21.04 -22.84
C SER A 103 -2.91 -20.26 -21.58
N SER A 104 -3.30 -20.98 -20.52
CA SER A 104 -3.47 -20.47 -19.18
C SER A 104 -2.11 -19.94 -18.77
N ARG A 105 -1.81 -18.73 -19.21
CA ARG A 105 -0.69 -17.93 -18.74
C ARG A 105 -0.99 -17.85 -17.26
N ALA A 106 -0.27 -18.65 -16.47
CA ALA A 106 -0.47 -18.78 -15.05
C ALA A 106 -0.82 -17.39 -14.52
N ALA A 107 -2.06 -17.25 -14.04
CA ALA A 107 -2.65 -15.95 -13.83
C ALA A 107 -1.74 -15.23 -12.82
N ALA A 108 -0.94 -14.29 -13.30
CA ALA A 108 0.00 -13.57 -12.46
C ALA A 108 -0.81 -12.53 -11.70
N ALA A 109 -0.50 -12.37 -10.41
CA ALA A 109 -1.05 -11.28 -9.62
C ALA A 109 -0.79 -9.96 -10.34
N THR A 110 -1.80 -9.11 -10.41
CA THR A 110 -1.69 -7.77 -10.95
C THR A 110 -2.35 -6.78 -10.00
N LEU A 111 -1.83 -5.55 -10.03
CA LEU A 111 -2.43 -4.41 -9.35
C LEU A 111 -3.40 -3.63 -10.25
N GLY A 112 -3.43 -3.92 -11.55
CA GLY A 112 -4.20 -3.12 -12.49
C GLY A 112 -3.74 -1.67 -12.54
N VAL A 113 -2.43 -1.44 -12.46
CA VAL A 113 -1.83 -0.11 -12.60
C VAL A 113 -0.79 -0.15 -13.71
N GLU A 114 -0.70 0.96 -14.43
CA GLU A 114 0.38 1.24 -15.35
C GLU A 114 1.38 2.14 -14.65
N ALA A 115 2.64 1.71 -14.61
CA ALA A 115 3.72 2.41 -13.94
C ALA A 115 4.90 2.64 -14.87
N VAL A 116 5.57 3.77 -14.68
CA VAL A 116 6.84 4.14 -15.33
C VAL A 116 7.86 4.52 -14.26
N ASP A 117 9.13 4.57 -14.63
CA ASP A 117 10.17 5.03 -13.72
C ASP A 117 9.95 6.52 -13.37
N ALA A 118 10.06 6.87 -12.09
CA ALA A 118 10.00 8.25 -11.65
C ALA A 118 11.38 8.94 -11.77
N ASP A 119 11.41 10.28 -11.78
CA ASP A 119 12.67 11.06 -11.77
C ASP A 119 13.56 10.80 -10.55
N LYS A 120 12.96 10.30 -9.47
CA LYS A 120 13.62 9.87 -8.24
C LYS A 120 13.25 8.41 -8.01
N ALA A 121 13.86 7.78 -7.00
CA ALA A 121 13.47 6.44 -6.56
C ALA A 121 11.93 6.30 -6.42
N GLY A 122 11.37 5.30 -7.11
CA GLY A 122 9.96 4.96 -7.09
C GLY A 122 9.39 4.62 -8.46
N ALA A 123 8.22 4.00 -8.44
CA ALA A 123 7.41 3.74 -9.63
C ALA A 123 6.27 4.78 -9.72
N LEU A 124 6.29 5.63 -10.74
CA LEU A 124 5.23 6.61 -11.00
C LEU A 124 4.03 5.92 -11.65
N ILE A 125 2.88 6.00 -11.01
CA ILE A 125 1.61 5.49 -11.52
C ILE A 125 1.08 6.46 -12.57
N VAL A 126 1.02 6.02 -13.82
CA VAL A 126 0.51 6.79 -14.95
C VAL A 126 -0.90 6.40 -15.34
N GLY A 127 -1.36 5.23 -14.92
CA GLY A 127 -2.70 4.74 -15.19
C GLY A 127 -3.18 3.78 -14.10
N VAL A 128 -4.48 3.79 -13.84
CA VAL A 128 -5.13 2.87 -12.91
C VAL A 128 -6.35 2.31 -13.63
N HIS A 129 -6.45 0.99 -13.70
CA HIS A 129 -7.53 0.28 -14.36
C HIS A 129 -8.77 0.24 -13.45
N MET A 130 -9.94 0.52 -14.03
CA MET A 130 -11.23 0.52 -13.32
C MET A 130 -12.23 -0.40 -14.04
N PRO A 131 -12.81 -1.40 -13.37
CA PRO A 131 -12.53 -1.82 -11.99
C PRO A 131 -11.19 -2.56 -11.88
N GLY A 132 -10.48 -2.42 -10.76
CA GLY A 132 -9.20 -3.11 -10.54
C GLY A 132 -8.68 -2.99 -9.10
N PRO A 133 -7.75 -3.86 -8.68
CA PRO A 133 -7.28 -3.91 -7.29
C PRO A 133 -6.59 -2.61 -6.85
N GLY A 134 -5.81 -1.97 -7.73
CA GLY A 134 -5.21 -0.66 -7.48
C GLY A 134 -6.27 0.44 -7.31
N TYR A 135 -7.34 0.41 -8.10
CA TYR A 135 -8.46 1.33 -7.95
C TYR A 135 -9.21 1.12 -6.62
N THR A 136 -9.50 -0.14 -6.26
CA THR A 136 -10.17 -0.48 -5.00
C THR A 136 -9.35 -0.03 -3.78
N ALA A 137 -8.02 -0.08 -3.88
CA ALA A 137 -7.14 0.44 -2.84
C ALA A 137 -7.02 1.97 -2.80
N GLY A 138 -7.59 2.67 -3.78
CA GLY A 138 -7.57 4.14 -3.84
C GLY A 138 -6.32 4.73 -4.47
N LEU A 139 -5.56 3.94 -5.25
CA LEU A 139 -4.45 4.48 -6.03
C LEU A 139 -4.96 5.41 -7.11
N ILE A 140 -4.25 6.52 -7.29
CA ILE A 140 -4.56 7.50 -8.33
C ILE A 140 -3.36 7.71 -9.25
N ARG A 141 -3.65 8.19 -10.45
CA ARG A 141 -2.62 8.64 -11.39
C ARG A 141 -1.83 9.79 -10.75
N GLY A 142 -0.51 9.73 -10.86
CA GLY A 142 0.42 10.71 -10.30
C GLY A 142 1.05 10.30 -8.98
N ASP A 143 0.59 9.18 -8.39
CA ASP A 143 1.22 8.61 -7.21
C ASP A 143 2.57 7.99 -7.55
N VAL A 144 3.55 8.17 -6.67
CA VAL A 144 4.84 7.47 -6.75
C VAL A 144 4.88 6.40 -5.68
N LEU A 145 4.89 5.13 -6.09
CA LEU A 145 5.00 4.00 -5.19
C LEU A 145 6.46 3.78 -4.79
N LEU A 146 6.70 3.76 -3.47
CA LEU A 146 8.04 3.73 -2.88
C LEU A 146 8.33 2.41 -2.18
N THR A 147 7.31 1.76 -1.62
CA THR A 147 7.45 0.46 -0.98
C THR A 147 6.28 -0.43 -1.32
N PHE A 148 6.56 -1.72 -1.49
CA PHE A 148 5.58 -2.76 -1.72
C PHE A 148 5.85 -3.92 -0.76
N ASP A 149 4.92 -4.22 0.15
CA ASP A 149 5.08 -5.25 1.19
C ASP A 149 6.34 -5.09 2.08
N GLY A 150 6.79 -3.85 2.27
CA GLY A 150 8.04 -3.54 2.97
C GLY A 150 9.29 -3.63 2.10
N ASP A 151 9.23 -4.19 0.89
CA ASP A 151 10.30 -4.10 -0.10
C ASP A 151 10.38 -2.68 -0.66
N ARG A 152 11.60 -2.15 -0.81
CA ARG A 152 11.82 -0.88 -1.52
C ARG A 152 11.59 -1.06 -3.01
N VAL A 153 10.90 -0.08 -3.58
CA VAL A 153 10.62 0.02 -5.02
C VAL A 153 11.32 1.27 -5.51
N ASP A 154 12.39 1.09 -6.28
CA ASP A 154 13.16 2.21 -6.83
C ASP A 154 12.83 2.45 -8.31
N SER A 155 12.25 1.47 -9.00
CA SER A 155 11.86 1.52 -10.42
C SER A 155 10.52 0.82 -10.69
N ALA A 156 9.93 1.06 -11.86
CA ALA A 156 8.75 0.35 -12.33
C ALA A 156 9.02 -1.15 -12.54
N ALA A 157 10.24 -1.52 -12.93
CA ALA A 157 10.65 -2.92 -13.03
C ALA A 157 10.66 -3.62 -11.67
N ASP A 158 11.08 -2.91 -10.61
CA ASP A 158 11.05 -3.45 -9.24
C ASP A 158 9.62 -3.65 -8.75
N LEU A 159 8.73 -2.70 -9.05
CA LEU A 159 7.30 -2.86 -8.75
C LEU A 159 6.73 -4.09 -9.45
N ALA A 160 6.97 -4.24 -10.76
CA ALA A 160 6.47 -5.39 -11.51
C ALA A 160 6.98 -6.72 -10.92
N ARG A 161 8.24 -6.76 -10.49
CA ARG A 161 8.82 -7.94 -9.82
C ARG A 161 8.22 -8.19 -8.45
N ALA A 162 8.01 -7.13 -7.65
CA ALA A 162 7.42 -7.25 -6.32
C ALA A 162 5.97 -7.76 -6.41
N VAL A 163 5.18 -7.22 -7.34
CA VAL A 163 3.81 -7.68 -7.62
C VAL A 163 3.80 -9.12 -8.12
N ALA A 164 4.73 -9.51 -8.99
CA ALA A 164 4.81 -10.89 -9.49
C ALA A 164 5.19 -11.91 -8.39
N ARG A 165 5.83 -11.46 -7.29
CA ARG A 165 6.11 -12.30 -6.12
C ARG A 165 4.94 -12.38 -5.14
N ALA A 166 4.03 -11.41 -5.17
CA ALA A 166 2.88 -11.39 -4.29
C ALA A 166 1.85 -12.45 -4.71
N HIS A 167 1.18 -13.06 -3.74
CA HIS A 167 0.09 -13.98 -4.05
C HIS A 167 -1.21 -13.19 -4.30
N PRO A 168 -1.99 -13.56 -5.32
CA PRO A 168 -3.33 -13.01 -5.50
C PRO A 168 -4.18 -13.31 -4.26
N GLY A 169 -4.86 -12.28 -3.73
CA GLY A 169 -5.71 -12.39 -2.55
C GLY A 169 -5.04 -12.05 -1.22
N ASP A 170 -3.71 -11.93 -1.17
CA ASP A 170 -3.00 -11.50 0.04
C ASP A 170 -3.12 -9.98 0.21
N GLU A 171 -3.30 -9.52 1.46
CA GLU A 171 -3.26 -8.10 1.78
C GLU A 171 -1.81 -7.61 1.83
N VAL A 172 -1.44 -6.78 0.86
CA VAL A 172 -0.13 -6.16 0.76
C VAL A 172 -0.19 -4.70 1.15
N THR A 173 0.75 -4.29 2.01
CA THR A 173 0.86 -2.89 2.40
C THR A 173 1.80 -2.14 1.46
N ILE A 174 1.32 -1.04 0.88
CA ILE A 174 2.11 -0.18 -0.03
C ILE A 174 2.24 1.23 0.53
N THR A 175 3.38 1.88 0.29
CA THR A 175 3.57 3.29 0.60
C THR A 175 3.71 4.07 -0.70
N VAL A 176 2.87 5.08 -0.86
CA VAL A 176 2.92 5.99 -1.99
C VAL A 176 3.19 7.41 -1.53
N ARG A 177 3.79 8.19 -2.42
CA ARG A 177 3.91 9.63 -2.32
C ARG A 177 3.00 10.26 -3.36
N HIS A 178 2.01 11.01 -2.89
CA HIS A 178 1.13 11.79 -3.73
C HIS A 178 1.89 12.89 -4.46
N HIS A 179 1.34 13.37 -5.57
CA HIS A 179 1.90 14.52 -6.30
C HIS A 179 1.97 15.80 -5.43
N SER A 180 1.15 15.90 -4.38
CA SER A 180 1.18 16.97 -3.38
C SER A 180 2.39 16.91 -2.44
N GLY A 181 3.15 15.80 -2.47
CA GLY A 181 4.31 15.55 -1.61
C GLY A 181 4.00 14.78 -0.32
N GLY A 182 2.73 14.53 -0.01
CA GLY A 182 2.32 13.73 1.14
C GLY A 182 2.60 12.23 0.96
N PHE A 183 2.94 11.54 2.04
CA PHE A 183 3.09 10.09 2.06
C PHE A 183 1.83 9.45 2.62
N GLN A 184 1.35 8.40 1.96
CA GLN A 184 0.19 7.64 2.40
C GLN A 184 0.46 6.15 2.24
N GLN A 185 -0.06 5.38 3.20
CA GLN A 185 0.01 3.94 3.18
C GLN A 185 -1.36 3.38 2.81
N PHE A 186 -1.39 2.43 1.90
CA PHE A 186 -2.60 1.75 1.46
C PHE A 186 -2.44 0.24 1.62
N THR A 187 -3.54 -0.44 1.90
CA THR A 187 -3.62 -1.90 1.80
C THR A 187 -4.21 -2.24 0.44
N VAL A 188 -3.47 -3.00 -0.34
CA VAL A 188 -3.81 -3.45 -1.68
C VAL A 188 -3.98 -4.96 -1.61
N VAL A 189 -4.99 -5.49 -2.30
CA VAL A 189 -5.11 -6.94 -2.51
C VAL A 189 -4.78 -7.21 -3.97
N PRO A 190 -3.60 -7.77 -4.31
CA PRO A 190 -3.28 -8.15 -5.67
C PRO A 190 -4.32 -9.14 -6.19
N GLY A 191 -4.74 -8.97 -7.43
CA GLY A 191 -5.81 -9.77 -8.01
C GLY A 191 -5.59 -10.01 -9.50
N TYR A 192 -6.67 -10.31 -10.21
CA TYR A 192 -6.65 -10.46 -11.65
C TYR A 192 -7.41 -9.30 -12.28
N VAL A 193 -6.87 -8.78 -13.39
CA VAL A 193 -7.57 -7.84 -14.26
C VAL A 193 -7.97 -8.63 -15.50
N LEU A 194 -9.27 -8.65 -15.79
CA LEU A 194 -9.90 -9.39 -16.89
C LEU A 194 -10.14 -8.48 -18.11
#